data_AF-A0A3N5RDR3-F1
#
_entry.id   AF-A0A3N5RDR3-F1
#
_cell.length_a   1.000
_cell.length_b   1.000
_cell.length_c   1.000
_cell.angle_alpha   90.00
_cell.angle_beta   90.00
_cell.angle_gamma   90.00
#
_symmetry.space_group_name_H-M   'P 1'
#
loop_
_entity.id
_entity.type
_entity.pdbx_description
1 polymer ?
#
loop_
_entity_poly.entity_id
_entity_poly.type
_entity_poly.pdbx_seq_one_letter_code
_entity_poly.pdbx_strand_id
1 'polypeptide(L)'
;KIKRKLKLVSMKGAGSKSASAVFDIEEDGNLKFESEATSKSKLSICGLCKAPILEEPEYYLDMPFHHNHVKIYMKLAGAFGQARVSDVGPSGVIDAAFFFVDVVGLSDPALSVRRQIEKIEALNDMIGHCETFKKASDKRVLPTGDGMAIGFMLSPESPLQLGIDLHHALKKYNTHTNKEDGSFLDVRIGLASGSVFIVNDVNSNQNIWGPGIIFARRVMDVGDGGHILLAGPLAESLLTLDDKYKGMINLLGDYQVKHGQIIKIYSAYSGNEFGNSVIPARFKS
;
A
#
# COMPACT_ATOMS: atom_id res chain seq x y z
N LYS A 1 33.64 -44.58 -12.91
CA LYS A 1 32.24 -44.08 -12.99
C LYS A 1 32.03 -43.42 -14.36
N ILE A 2 30.95 -43.75 -15.06
CA ILE A 2 30.64 -43.18 -16.38
C ILE A 2 30.06 -41.79 -16.17
N LYS A 3 30.85 -40.73 -16.42
CA LYS A 3 30.36 -39.35 -16.35
C LYS A 3 29.46 -39.06 -17.55
N ARG A 4 28.20 -38.68 -17.30
CA ARG A 4 27.23 -38.34 -18.34
C ARG A 4 26.95 -36.83 -18.32
N LYS A 5 26.63 -36.27 -19.49
CA LYS A 5 26.31 -34.84 -19.65
C LYS A 5 24.90 -34.68 -20.20
N LEU A 6 24.11 -33.83 -19.55
CA LEU A 6 22.78 -33.45 -20.00
C LEU A 6 22.83 -32.02 -20.56
N LYS A 7 22.41 -31.85 -21.81
CA LYS A 7 22.37 -30.54 -22.48
C LYS A 7 20.92 -30.12 -22.64
N LEU A 8 20.53 -29.02 -22.00
CA LEU A 8 19.19 -28.46 -22.13
C LEU A 8 19.16 -27.48 -23.31
N VAL A 9 18.13 -27.62 -24.15
CA VAL A 9 17.91 -26.75 -25.30
C VAL A 9 16.49 -26.18 -25.21
N SER A 10 16.36 -24.85 -25.29
CA SER A 10 15.07 -24.16 -25.30
C SER A 10 14.28 -24.52 -26.57
N MET A 11 13.01 -24.88 -26.43
CA MET A 11 12.11 -25.16 -27.55
C MET A 11 11.60 -23.90 -28.28
N LYS A 12 11.82 -22.70 -27.72
CA LYS A 12 11.51 -21.43 -28.39
C LYS A 12 12.78 -20.90 -29.06
N GLY A 13 12.81 -20.97 -30.39
CA GLY A 13 13.96 -20.70 -31.26
C GLY A 13 14.49 -19.27 -31.28
N ALA A 14 15.05 -18.81 -30.16
CA ALA A 14 15.98 -17.69 -30.11
C ALA A 14 17.14 -18.06 -29.18
N GLY A 15 18.37 -17.78 -29.64
CA GLY A 15 19.62 -18.38 -29.15
C GLY A 15 19.73 -18.51 -27.63
N SER A 16 19.59 -19.73 -27.13
CA SER A 16 19.84 -20.06 -25.73
C SER A 16 21.28 -20.52 -25.59
N LYS A 17 22.06 -19.85 -24.74
CA LYS A 17 23.30 -20.42 -24.19
C LYS A 17 22.98 -21.83 -23.69
N SER A 18 23.62 -22.84 -24.25
CA SER A 18 23.38 -24.21 -23.82
C SER A 18 24.08 -24.43 -22.49
N ALA A 19 23.32 -24.57 -21.41
CA ALA A 19 23.86 -25.05 -20.14
C ALA A 19 23.98 -26.58 -20.20
N SER A 20 25.15 -27.09 -19.83
CA SER A 20 25.40 -28.54 -19.70
C SER A 20 25.69 -28.86 -18.24
N ALA A 21 24.94 -29.80 -17.67
CA ALA A 21 25.18 -30.30 -16.32
C ALA A 21 25.78 -31.70 -16.38
N VAL A 22 26.76 -31.96 -15.51
CA VAL A 22 27.37 -33.29 -15.33
C VAL A 22 26.59 -34.02 -14.25
N PHE A 23 26.24 -35.28 -14.51
CA PHE A 23 25.54 -36.12 -13.54
C PHE A 23 26.04 -37.56 -13.56
N ASP A 24 25.84 -38.22 -12.43
CA ASP A 24 25.99 -39.66 -12.24
C ASP A 24 24.62 -40.30 -12.00
N ILE A 25 24.49 -41.58 -12.34
CA ILE A 25 23.31 -42.40 -12.01
C ILE A 25 23.71 -43.29 -10.83
N GLU A 26 23.02 -43.14 -9.71
CA GLU A 26 23.18 -43.97 -8.52
C GLU A 26 22.58 -45.37 -8.72
N GLU A 27 22.95 -46.34 -7.89
CA GLU A 27 22.54 -47.75 -8.05
C GLU A 27 21.02 -47.96 -7.90
N ASP A 28 20.33 -47.02 -7.26
CA ASP A 28 18.88 -46.97 -7.11
C ASP A 28 18.16 -46.28 -8.29
N GLY A 29 18.91 -45.84 -9.31
CA GLY A 29 18.40 -45.16 -10.49
C GLY A 29 18.26 -43.64 -10.35
N ASN A 30 18.63 -43.04 -9.20
CA ASN A 30 18.57 -41.60 -9.00
C ASN A 30 19.70 -40.85 -9.72
N LEU A 31 19.41 -39.62 -10.16
CA LEU A 31 20.37 -38.75 -10.84
C LEU A 31 21.04 -37.80 -9.83
N LYS A 32 22.37 -37.87 -9.72
CA LYS A 32 23.17 -36.99 -8.83
C LYS A 32 24.00 -36.01 -9.65
N PHE A 33 23.81 -34.72 -9.43
CA PHE A 33 24.54 -33.65 -10.14
C PHE A 33 25.76 -33.17 -9.32
N GLU A 34 26.92 -33.02 -9.96
CA GLU A 34 28.11 -32.43 -9.34
C GLU A 34 27.91 -30.92 -9.18
N SER A 35 27.80 -30.41 -7.95
CA SER A 35 27.76 -28.97 -7.71
C SER A 35 29.19 -28.42 -7.65
N GLU A 36 29.54 -27.49 -8.55
CA GLU A 36 30.76 -26.69 -8.40
C GLU A 36 30.65 -25.83 -7.14
N ALA A 37 31.33 -26.28 -6.08
CA ALA A 37 31.47 -25.53 -4.84
C ALA A 37 32.39 -24.31 -5.09
N THR A 38 31.80 -23.18 -5.47
CA THR A 38 32.44 -21.87 -5.32
C THR A 38 32.11 -21.33 -3.93
N SER A 39 33.16 -21.07 -3.16
CA SER A 39 33.16 -20.45 -1.83
C SER A 39 32.71 -18.99 -1.86
N LYS A 40 31.43 -18.77 -2.14
CA LYS A 40 30.69 -17.59 -1.67
C LYS A 40 29.72 -18.11 -0.62
N SER A 41 29.83 -17.65 0.62
CA SER A 41 28.78 -17.83 1.62
C SER A 41 27.44 -17.55 0.94
N LYS A 42 26.56 -18.54 0.86
CA LYS A 42 25.19 -18.33 0.37
C LYS A 42 24.55 -17.33 1.32
N LEU A 43 24.63 -16.05 0.98
CA LEU A 43 23.91 -15.00 1.67
C LEU A 43 22.43 -15.37 1.58
N SER A 44 21.83 -15.67 2.73
CA SER A 44 20.40 -15.94 2.83
C SER A 44 19.64 -14.73 2.29
N ILE A 45 18.64 -14.96 1.43
CA ILE A 45 17.84 -13.90 0.83
C ILE A 45 16.60 -13.70 1.68
N CYS A 46 16.37 -12.47 2.15
CA CYS A 46 15.22 -12.18 3.00
C CYS A 46 13.89 -12.54 2.32
N GLY A 47 13.07 -13.36 2.97
CA GLY A 47 11.75 -13.79 2.50
C GLY A 47 10.79 -12.64 2.23
N LEU A 48 10.98 -11.49 2.91
CA LEU A 48 10.15 -10.29 2.79
C LEU A 48 10.67 -9.32 1.73
N CYS A 49 11.90 -8.78 1.87
CA CYS A 49 12.42 -7.72 1.00
C CYS A 49 13.32 -8.20 -0.13
N LYS A 50 13.65 -9.51 -0.17
CA LYS A 50 14.53 -10.14 -1.17
C LYS A 50 15.95 -9.56 -1.28
N ALA A 51 16.37 -8.74 -0.31
CA ALA A 51 17.76 -8.31 -0.18
C ALA A 51 18.62 -9.42 0.46
N PRO A 52 19.93 -9.45 0.17
CA PRO A 52 20.86 -10.30 0.91
C PRO A 52 20.85 -9.93 2.38
N ILE A 53 20.67 -10.91 3.25
CA ILE A 53 20.78 -10.73 4.70
C ILE A 53 22.28 -10.73 5.01
N LEU A 54 22.79 -9.57 5.41
CA LEU A 54 24.18 -9.39 5.84
C LEU A 54 24.37 -9.69 7.34
N GLU A 55 23.26 -9.77 8.07
CA GLU A 55 23.16 -10.13 9.49
C GLU A 55 22.83 -11.63 9.69
N GLU A 56 22.69 -12.07 10.95
CA GLU A 56 22.20 -13.41 11.24
C GLU A 56 20.69 -13.49 10.89
N PRO A 57 20.29 -14.38 9.96
CA PRO A 57 18.91 -14.45 9.51
C PRO A 57 17.98 -15.03 10.58
N GLU A 58 16.82 -14.40 10.77
CA GLU A 58 15.73 -14.99 11.55
C GLU A 58 14.86 -15.87 10.66
N TYR A 59 14.52 -17.06 11.13
CA TYR A 59 13.76 -18.03 10.34
C TYR A 59 12.30 -18.10 10.76
N TYR A 60 11.42 -18.19 9.76
CA TYR A 60 10.03 -18.58 9.95
C TYR A 60 9.59 -19.48 8.80
N LEU A 61 9.13 -20.69 9.14
CA LEU A 61 8.78 -21.74 8.16
C LEU A 61 9.92 -21.97 7.15
N ASP A 62 11.15 -22.13 7.66
CA ASP A 62 12.39 -22.34 6.89
C ASP A 62 12.76 -21.22 5.89
N MET A 63 12.06 -20.08 5.92
CA MET A 63 12.45 -18.87 5.19
C MET A 63 13.28 -17.94 6.06
N PRO A 64 14.43 -17.43 5.57
CA PRO A 64 15.25 -16.47 6.30
C PRO A 64 14.76 -15.03 6.13
N PHE A 65 14.82 -14.20 7.17
CA PHE A 65 14.38 -12.81 7.19
C PHE A 65 15.36 -11.91 7.94
N HIS A 66 15.33 -10.60 7.65
CA HIS A 66 15.89 -9.60 8.59
C HIS A 66 15.08 -9.61 9.89
N HIS A 67 15.70 -9.19 10.99
CA HIS A 67 15.07 -9.17 12.33
C HIS A 67 13.70 -8.45 12.34
N ASN A 68 13.63 -7.30 11.66
CA ASN A 68 12.38 -6.52 11.60
C ASN A 68 11.38 -7.07 10.57
N HIS A 69 11.81 -7.91 9.65
CA HIS A 69 10.98 -8.43 8.57
C HIS A 69 10.20 -9.68 8.98
N VAL A 70 10.75 -10.52 9.85
CA VAL A 70 10.03 -11.73 10.29
C VAL A 70 8.75 -11.38 11.05
N LYS A 71 8.80 -10.36 11.91
CA LYS A 71 7.64 -9.91 12.71
C LYS A 71 6.53 -9.34 11.84
N ILE A 72 6.90 -8.64 10.76
CA ILE A 72 5.95 -8.13 9.77
C ILE A 72 5.31 -9.32 9.04
N TYR A 73 6.13 -10.26 8.56
CA TYR A 73 5.66 -11.45 7.86
C TYR A 73 4.71 -12.31 8.70
N MET A 74 5.04 -12.58 9.97
CA MET A 74 4.19 -13.35 10.89
C MET A 74 2.81 -12.73 11.11
N LYS A 75 2.74 -11.40 11.28
CA LYS A 75 1.47 -10.68 11.40
C LYS A 75 0.63 -10.82 10.13
N LEU A 76 1.26 -10.78 8.97
CA LEU A 76 0.61 -10.94 7.67
C LEU A 76 0.12 -12.37 7.45
N ALA A 77 0.95 -13.37 7.76
CA ALA A 77 0.59 -14.79 7.65
C ALA A 77 -0.59 -15.14 8.57
N GLY A 78 -0.65 -14.56 9.77
CA GLY A 78 -1.77 -14.73 10.70
C GLY A 78 -3.09 -14.10 10.22
N ALA A 79 -3.03 -13.05 9.39
CA ALA A 79 -4.22 -12.37 8.88
C ALA A 79 -4.79 -12.98 7.59
N PHE A 80 -3.95 -13.59 6.74
CA PHE A 80 -4.34 -13.99 5.37
C PHE A 80 -4.12 -15.46 5.02
N GLY A 81 -3.50 -16.25 5.91
CA GLY A 81 -3.23 -17.68 5.69
C GLY A 81 -1.92 -17.95 4.94
N GLN A 82 -1.18 -18.96 5.38
CA GLN A 82 0.21 -19.25 4.98
C GLN A 82 0.38 -19.58 3.48
N ALA A 83 -0.61 -20.21 2.84
CA ALA A 83 -0.53 -20.67 1.45
C ALA A 83 -0.67 -19.55 0.40
N ARG A 84 -1.11 -18.34 0.78
CA ARG A 84 -1.35 -17.23 -0.17
C ARG A 84 -0.17 -16.30 -0.36
N VAL A 85 0.92 -16.53 0.38
CA VAL A 85 2.13 -15.70 0.35
C VAL A 85 3.26 -16.36 -0.45
N SER A 86 3.23 -17.68 -0.66
CA SER A 86 4.28 -18.46 -1.33
C SER A 86 4.09 -18.63 -2.84
N ASP A 87 2.86 -18.58 -3.36
CA ASP A 87 2.55 -18.95 -4.75
C ASP A 87 2.59 -17.76 -5.73
N VAL A 88 3.06 -16.60 -5.27
CA VAL A 88 3.11 -15.37 -6.07
C VAL A 88 4.53 -15.15 -6.60
N GLY A 89 4.76 -15.57 -7.85
CA GLY A 89 5.76 -14.97 -8.72
C GLY A 89 5.10 -14.58 -10.04
N PRO A 90 5.23 -13.34 -10.54
CA PRO A 90 6.43 -12.50 -10.43
C PRO A 90 6.29 -11.26 -9.52
N SER A 91 7.46 -10.86 -9.00
CA SER A 91 7.94 -9.49 -8.71
C SER A 91 7.44 -8.69 -7.50
N GLY A 92 8.28 -8.70 -6.46
CA GLY A 92 8.80 -7.49 -5.81
C GLY A 92 7.89 -6.83 -4.77
N VAL A 93 8.47 -6.55 -3.61
CA VAL A 93 8.01 -5.40 -2.83
C VAL A 93 8.05 -4.19 -3.76
N ILE A 94 6.92 -3.54 -3.97
CA ILE A 94 6.84 -2.27 -4.71
C ILE A 94 6.54 -1.16 -3.73
N ASP A 95 7.02 0.05 -3.98
CA ASP A 95 6.56 1.21 -3.23
C ASP A 95 5.30 1.76 -3.87
N ALA A 96 4.34 2.11 -3.03
CA ALA A 96 3.11 2.76 -3.46
C ALA A 96 2.74 3.89 -2.51
N ALA A 97 2.06 4.89 -3.05
CA ALA A 97 1.45 5.97 -2.30
C ALA A 97 -0.06 5.73 -2.21
N PHE A 98 -0.64 5.95 -1.04
CA PHE A 98 -1.99 5.56 -0.69
C PHE A 98 -2.84 6.78 -0.39
N PHE A 99 -4.05 6.75 -0.92
CA PHE A 99 -5.16 7.62 -0.56
C PHE A 99 -6.18 6.78 0.20
N PHE A 100 -6.53 7.17 1.42
CA PHE A 100 -7.57 6.52 2.21
C PHE A 100 -8.62 7.56 2.59
N VAL A 101 -9.90 7.25 2.37
CA VAL A 101 -11.00 8.15 2.66
C VAL A 101 -12.14 7.40 3.33
N ASP A 102 -12.79 8.05 4.30
CA ASP A 102 -14.06 7.63 4.92
C ASP A 102 -15.04 8.81 4.95
N VAL A 103 -16.34 8.52 4.90
CA VAL A 103 -17.39 9.51 5.14
C VAL A 103 -17.55 9.77 6.65
N VAL A 104 -17.53 11.04 7.03
CA VAL A 104 -17.70 11.43 8.44
C VAL A 104 -19.15 11.26 8.87
N GLY A 105 -19.34 10.57 10.00
CA GLY A 105 -20.66 10.39 10.62
C GLY A 105 -21.61 9.49 9.84
N LEU A 106 -21.12 8.64 8.92
CA LEU A 106 -22.02 7.80 8.13
C LEU A 106 -22.82 6.81 9.00
N SER A 107 -22.20 6.27 10.05
CA SER A 107 -22.86 5.34 10.97
C SER A 107 -23.75 6.01 12.04
N ASP A 108 -24.06 7.30 11.91
CA ASP A 108 -24.97 7.98 12.83
C ASP A 108 -26.38 7.33 12.75
N PRO A 109 -26.95 6.84 13.87
CA PRO A 109 -28.27 6.23 13.88
C PRO A 109 -29.41 7.18 13.49
N ALA A 110 -29.20 8.50 13.55
CA ALA A 110 -30.16 9.47 13.03
C ALA A 110 -30.21 9.51 11.49
N LEU A 111 -29.19 8.97 10.81
CA LEU A 111 -29.09 8.95 9.36
C LEU A 111 -29.76 7.70 8.78
N SER A 112 -30.78 7.89 7.95
CA SER A 112 -31.47 6.75 7.30
C SER A 112 -30.50 5.93 6.44
N VAL A 113 -30.73 4.61 6.34
CA VAL A 113 -29.94 3.71 5.49
C VAL A 113 -29.91 4.19 4.03
N ARG A 114 -31.04 4.70 3.53
CA ARG A 114 -31.10 5.29 2.19
C ARG A 114 -30.11 6.45 2.04
N ARG A 115 -30.06 7.36 3.02
CA ARG A 115 -29.14 8.49 2.99
C ARG A 115 -27.68 8.05 3.12
N GLN A 116 -27.41 6.98 3.88
CA GLN A 116 -26.08 6.38 3.95
C GLN A 116 -25.62 5.87 2.57
N ILE A 117 -26.49 5.16 1.86
CA ILE A 117 -26.23 4.67 0.49
C ILE A 117 -25.99 5.83 -0.47
N GLU A 118 -26.86 6.85 -0.46
CA GLU A 118 -26.74 8.04 -1.31
C GLU A 118 -25.38 8.75 -1.11
N LYS A 119 -24.88 8.82 0.13
CA LYS A 119 -23.56 9.39 0.44
C LYS A 119 -22.40 8.55 -0.10
N ILE A 120 -22.47 7.23 0.04
CA ILE A 120 -21.45 6.32 -0.49
C ILE A 120 -21.42 6.41 -2.03
N GLU A 121 -22.57 6.38 -2.68
CA GLU A 121 -22.69 6.50 -4.13
C GLU A 121 -22.14 7.84 -4.63
N ALA A 122 -22.50 8.94 -3.96
CA ALA A 122 -21.97 10.28 -4.29
C ALA A 122 -20.45 10.36 -4.13
N LEU A 123 -19.89 9.78 -3.07
CA LEU A 123 -18.43 9.71 -2.88
C LEU A 123 -17.75 8.94 -4.01
N ASN A 124 -18.26 7.75 -4.32
CA ASN A 124 -17.74 6.89 -5.39
C ASN A 124 -17.80 7.59 -6.76
N ASP A 125 -18.92 8.24 -7.06
CA ASP A 125 -19.12 8.96 -8.31
C ASP A 125 -18.17 10.15 -8.44
N MET A 126 -18.01 10.96 -7.40
CA MET A 126 -17.07 12.09 -7.41
C MET A 126 -15.63 11.63 -7.61
N ILE A 127 -15.19 10.59 -6.88
CA ILE A 127 -13.84 10.03 -7.04
C ILE A 127 -13.65 9.49 -8.47
N GLY A 128 -14.64 8.77 -9.00
CA GLY A 128 -14.62 8.25 -10.37
C GLY A 128 -14.52 9.35 -11.43
N HIS A 129 -15.06 10.55 -11.14
CA HIS A 129 -15.00 11.70 -12.02
C HIS A 129 -13.74 12.56 -11.88
N CYS A 130 -12.96 12.41 -10.81
CA CYS A 130 -11.70 13.14 -10.61
C CYS A 130 -10.67 12.80 -11.69
N GLU A 131 -10.02 13.82 -12.25
CA GLU A 131 -9.06 13.65 -13.35
C GLU A 131 -7.84 12.83 -12.91
N THR A 132 -7.36 13.04 -11.67
CA THR A 132 -6.27 12.26 -11.09
C THR A 132 -6.60 10.76 -11.04
N PHE A 133 -7.84 10.42 -10.68
CA PHE A 133 -8.29 9.04 -10.64
C PHE A 133 -8.37 8.44 -12.05
N LYS A 134 -8.95 9.16 -13.02
CA LYS A 134 -9.09 8.68 -14.40
C LYS A 134 -7.74 8.44 -15.08
N LYS A 135 -6.78 9.35 -14.89
CA LYS A 135 -5.47 9.31 -15.57
C LYS A 135 -4.52 8.25 -15.02
N ALA A 136 -4.65 7.88 -13.74
CA ALA A 136 -3.80 6.87 -13.14
C ALA A 136 -4.10 5.47 -13.68
N SER A 137 -3.20 4.93 -14.51
CA SER A 137 -3.27 3.55 -15.03
C SER A 137 -2.79 2.51 -14.03
N ASP A 138 -2.03 2.95 -13.04
CA ASP A 138 -1.30 2.18 -12.04
C ASP A 138 -1.98 2.22 -10.66
N LYS A 139 -3.29 2.48 -10.62
CA LYS A 139 -4.05 2.52 -9.39
C LYS A 139 -4.65 1.16 -9.04
N ARG A 140 -4.78 0.86 -7.74
CA ARG A 140 -5.58 -0.26 -7.22
C ARG A 140 -6.55 0.25 -6.16
N VAL A 141 -7.81 -0.11 -6.27
CA VAL A 141 -8.90 0.35 -5.39
C VAL A 141 -9.32 -0.78 -4.47
N LEU A 142 -9.43 -0.49 -3.18
CA LEU A 142 -9.88 -1.40 -2.15
C LEU A 142 -11.06 -0.75 -1.38
N PRO A 143 -12.30 -1.24 -1.52
CA PRO A 143 -13.42 -0.70 -0.76
C PRO A 143 -13.29 -1.02 0.73
N THR A 144 -13.67 -0.08 1.60
CA THR A 144 -13.54 -0.20 3.06
C THR A 144 -14.88 -0.18 3.81
N GLY A 145 -15.99 -0.03 3.07
CA GLY A 145 -17.35 0.09 3.60
C GLY A 145 -17.94 1.43 3.20
N ASP A 146 -17.73 2.44 4.04
CA ASP A 146 -18.17 3.83 3.86
C ASP A 146 -17.16 4.71 3.11
N GLY A 147 -16.17 4.08 2.48
CA GLY A 147 -15.07 4.75 1.81
C GLY A 147 -14.22 3.78 1.01
N MET A 148 -12.97 4.17 0.76
CA MET A 148 -12.03 3.35 0.01
C MET A 148 -10.57 3.69 0.29
N ALA A 149 -9.70 2.72 0.01
CA ALA A 149 -8.28 2.91 -0.16
C ALA A 149 -7.92 2.84 -1.65
N ILE A 150 -7.04 3.72 -2.11
CA ILE A 150 -6.50 3.71 -3.47
C ILE A 150 -4.99 3.76 -3.38
N GLY A 151 -4.30 2.74 -3.90
CA GLY A 151 -2.85 2.72 -4.04
C GLY A 151 -2.41 3.15 -5.42
N PHE A 152 -1.45 4.06 -5.52
CA PHE A 152 -0.78 4.53 -6.73
C PHE A 152 0.67 4.05 -6.73
N MET A 153 1.13 3.41 -7.79
CA MET A 153 2.43 2.74 -7.87
C MET A 153 3.52 3.57 -8.57
N LEU A 154 3.13 4.59 -9.35
CA LEU A 154 4.03 5.37 -10.22
C LEU A 154 4.10 6.85 -9.85
N SER A 155 3.23 7.35 -8.96
CA SER A 155 3.16 8.77 -8.62
C SER A 155 2.92 9.00 -7.13
N PRO A 156 3.91 9.55 -6.39
CA PRO A 156 3.71 9.95 -5.00
C PRO A 156 2.83 11.20 -4.86
N GLU A 157 2.67 12.01 -5.91
CA GLU A 157 1.81 13.22 -5.89
C GLU A 157 0.32 12.87 -5.99
N SER A 158 -0.01 11.75 -6.65
CA SER A 158 -1.40 11.39 -7.00
C SER A 158 -2.36 11.31 -5.80
N PRO A 159 -2.00 10.76 -4.63
CA PRO A 159 -2.91 10.75 -3.48
C PRO A 159 -3.30 12.16 -3.02
N LEU A 160 -2.34 13.10 -2.97
CA LEU A 160 -2.63 14.47 -2.56
C LEU A 160 -3.46 15.19 -3.62
N GLN A 161 -3.11 15.03 -4.90
CA GLN A 161 -3.87 15.65 -5.98
C GLN A 161 -5.32 15.11 -6.03
N LEU A 162 -5.52 13.81 -5.79
CA LEU A 162 -6.86 13.23 -5.68
C LEU A 162 -7.64 13.82 -4.50
N GLY A 163 -6.99 14.05 -3.35
CA GLY A 163 -7.63 14.72 -2.21
C GLY A 163 -8.07 16.15 -2.52
N ILE A 164 -7.26 16.89 -3.26
CA ILE A 164 -7.59 18.25 -3.73
C ILE A 164 -8.77 18.21 -4.72
N ASP A 165 -8.71 17.33 -5.73
CA ASP A 165 -9.77 17.15 -6.72
C ASP A 165 -11.11 16.80 -6.04
N LEU A 166 -11.08 15.88 -5.07
CA LEU A 166 -12.26 15.46 -4.31
C LEU A 166 -12.82 16.61 -3.47
N HIS A 167 -11.98 17.42 -2.81
CA HIS A 167 -12.44 18.60 -2.07
C HIS A 167 -13.13 19.62 -2.98
N HIS A 168 -12.63 19.85 -4.19
CA HIS A 168 -13.30 20.70 -5.17
C HIS A 168 -14.65 20.12 -5.62
N ALA A 169 -14.75 18.81 -5.82
CA ALA A 169 -16.00 18.13 -6.13
C ALA A 169 -17.01 18.24 -4.98
N LEU A 170 -16.57 17.98 -3.74
CA LEU A 170 -17.38 18.12 -2.53
C LEU A 170 -17.90 19.54 -2.34
N LYS A 171 -17.07 20.56 -2.60
CA LYS A 171 -17.51 21.96 -2.52
C LYS A 171 -18.66 22.25 -3.47
N LYS A 172 -18.62 21.74 -4.71
CA LYS A 172 -19.69 21.87 -5.70
C LYS A 172 -20.93 21.05 -5.34
N TYR A 173 -20.73 19.82 -4.86
CA TYR A 173 -21.81 18.97 -4.40
C TYR A 173 -22.57 19.63 -3.24
N ASN A 174 -21.84 20.12 -2.25
CA ASN A 174 -22.41 20.63 -1.02
C ASN A 174 -23.11 21.99 -1.16
N THR A 175 -22.97 22.71 -2.29
CA THR A 175 -23.72 23.97 -2.51
C THR A 175 -25.22 23.76 -2.59
N HIS A 176 -25.68 22.53 -2.85
CA HIS A 176 -27.10 22.17 -2.96
C HIS A 176 -27.55 21.20 -1.86
N THR A 177 -26.79 21.10 -0.77
CA THR A 177 -27.07 20.17 0.35
C THR A 177 -27.15 20.93 1.68
N ASN A 178 -27.73 20.30 2.70
CA ASN A 178 -27.81 20.84 4.05
C ASN A 178 -27.32 19.79 5.08
N LYS A 179 -26.75 20.27 6.19
CA LYS A 179 -26.42 19.41 7.34
C LYS A 179 -27.66 18.90 8.06
N GLU A 180 -28.73 19.70 8.10
CA GLU A 180 -29.96 19.39 8.85
C GLU A 180 -30.76 18.22 8.28
N ASP A 181 -30.75 18.02 6.95
CA ASP A 181 -31.46 16.91 6.28
C ASP A 181 -30.57 15.68 6.00
N GLY A 182 -29.34 15.72 6.54
CA GLY A 182 -28.33 14.68 6.40
C GLY A 182 -27.74 14.53 4.99
N SER A 183 -28.02 15.45 4.05
CA SER A 183 -27.48 15.39 2.68
C SER A 183 -26.04 15.90 2.57
N PHE A 184 -25.59 16.76 3.48
CA PHE A 184 -24.22 17.27 3.49
C PHE A 184 -23.20 16.13 3.61
N LEU A 185 -22.28 16.06 2.65
CA LEU A 185 -21.25 15.04 2.59
C LEU A 185 -19.92 15.63 3.06
N ASP A 186 -19.38 15.05 4.12
CA ASP A 186 -18.07 15.40 4.66
C ASP A 186 -17.19 14.15 4.70
N VAL A 187 -15.91 14.33 4.45
CA VAL A 187 -14.94 13.23 4.39
C VAL A 187 -13.71 13.57 5.20
N ARG A 188 -12.98 12.54 5.59
CA ARG A 188 -11.62 12.67 6.13
C ARG A 188 -10.68 11.81 5.31
N ILE A 189 -9.51 12.34 5.01
CA ILE A 189 -8.54 11.72 4.11
C ILE A 189 -7.22 11.52 4.84
N GLY A 190 -6.64 10.33 4.70
CA GLY A 190 -5.30 10.02 5.17
C GLY A 190 -4.43 9.50 4.04
N LEU A 191 -3.22 10.04 3.94
CA LEU A 191 -2.26 9.73 2.90
C LEU A 191 -0.99 9.15 3.53
N ALA A 192 -0.43 8.12 2.91
CA ALA A 192 0.88 7.59 3.30
C ALA A 192 1.53 6.90 2.11
N SER A 193 2.83 6.67 2.20
CA SER A 193 3.56 5.83 1.25
C SER A 193 4.19 4.65 1.97
N GLY A 194 4.48 3.60 1.21
CA GLY A 194 5.30 2.51 1.72
C GLY A 194 5.32 1.31 0.79
N SER A 195 6.27 0.45 1.10
CA SER A 195 6.45 -0.85 0.50
C SER A 195 5.23 -1.75 0.67
N VAL A 196 4.82 -2.41 -0.40
CA VAL A 196 3.62 -3.25 -0.44
C VAL A 196 3.82 -4.49 -1.29
N PHE A 197 2.98 -5.49 -1.02
CA PHE A 197 2.88 -6.74 -1.75
C PHE A 197 1.64 -6.77 -2.61
N ILE A 198 1.74 -7.39 -3.77
CA ILE A 198 0.58 -7.77 -4.57
C ILE A 198 0.02 -9.07 -3.98
N VAL A 199 -1.25 -9.06 -3.61
CA VAL A 199 -1.95 -10.20 -2.99
C VAL A 199 -3.22 -10.50 -3.78
N ASN A 200 -3.59 -11.76 -3.95
CA ASN A 200 -4.85 -12.12 -4.61
C ASN A 200 -5.98 -12.27 -3.59
N ASP A 201 -7.16 -11.72 -3.89
CA ASP A 201 -8.36 -11.99 -3.11
C ASP A 201 -8.98 -13.37 -3.42
N VAL A 202 -10.10 -13.68 -2.76
CA VAL A 202 -10.83 -14.94 -2.98
C VAL A 202 -11.36 -15.12 -4.40
N ASN A 203 -11.51 -14.03 -5.16
CA ASN A 203 -11.95 -14.01 -6.54
C ASN A 203 -10.77 -13.94 -7.52
N SER A 204 -9.53 -14.11 -7.04
CA SER A 204 -8.29 -13.97 -7.81
C SER A 204 -8.04 -12.58 -8.39
N ASN A 205 -8.68 -11.53 -7.86
CA ASN A 205 -8.31 -10.16 -8.19
C ASN A 205 -7.01 -9.80 -7.47
N GLN A 206 -6.10 -9.14 -8.20
CA GLN A 206 -4.88 -8.62 -7.61
C GLN A 206 -5.16 -7.34 -6.80
N ASN A 207 -4.92 -7.43 -5.50
CA ASN A 207 -4.95 -6.34 -4.53
C ASN A 207 -3.54 -6.00 -4.05
N ILE A 208 -3.43 -4.96 -3.24
CA ILE A 208 -2.17 -4.49 -2.66
C ILE A 208 -2.29 -4.45 -1.15
N TRP A 209 -1.28 -4.93 -0.44
CA TRP A 209 -1.24 -4.90 1.03
C TRP A 209 0.15 -4.62 1.59
N GLY A 210 0.24 -3.82 2.64
CA GLY A 210 1.49 -3.55 3.35
C GLY A 210 1.41 -2.36 4.32
N PRO A 211 2.54 -1.94 4.91
CA PRO A 211 2.59 -0.82 5.85
C PRO A 211 1.97 0.49 5.34
N GLY A 212 2.13 0.83 4.06
CA GLY A 212 1.64 2.09 3.47
C GLY A 212 0.13 2.27 3.64
N ILE A 213 -0.69 1.28 3.24
CA ILE A 213 -2.15 1.34 3.39
C ILE A 213 -2.58 1.37 4.87
N ILE A 214 -1.84 0.69 5.76
CA ILE A 214 -2.11 0.70 7.21
C ILE A 214 -1.84 2.09 7.79
N PHE A 215 -0.76 2.76 7.38
CA PHE A 215 -0.47 4.12 7.83
C PHE A 215 -1.44 5.14 7.29
N ALA A 216 -1.85 5.04 6.02
CA ALA A 216 -2.84 5.93 5.44
C ALA A 216 -4.15 5.91 6.24
N ARG A 217 -4.64 4.70 6.58
CA ARG A 217 -5.80 4.54 7.47
C ARG A 217 -5.58 5.16 8.85
N ARG A 218 -4.43 4.88 9.49
CA ARG A 218 -4.15 5.38 10.84
C ARG A 218 -4.03 6.89 10.89
N VAL A 219 -3.47 7.50 9.84
CA VAL A 219 -3.37 8.95 9.70
C VAL A 219 -4.76 9.54 9.47
N MET A 220 -5.59 8.93 8.61
CA MET A 220 -6.99 9.32 8.42
C MET A 220 -7.77 9.27 9.74
N ASP A 221 -7.61 8.21 10.54
CA ASP A 221 -8.30 8.03 11.83
C ASP A 221 -8.02 9.18 12.83
N VAL A 222 -6.96 9.96 12.63
CA VAL A 222 -6.66 11.14 13.47
C VAL A 222 -7.47 12.36 13.04
N GLY A 223 -7.87 12.44 11.77
CA GLY A 223 -8.54 13.59 11.18
C GLY A 223 -10.03 13.66 11.51
N ASP A 224 -10.51 14.90 11.68
CA ASP A 224 -11.94 15.24 11.63
C ASP A 224 -12.38 15.51 10.18
N GLY A 225 -13.64 15.88 9.98
CA GLY A 225 -14.17 16.28 8.67
C GLY A 225 -13.36 17.39 7.99
N GLY A 226 -13.23 17.27 6.68
CA GLY A 226 -12.46 18.15 5.81
C GLY A 226 -10.94 18.01 5.90
N HIS A 227 -10.38 17.12 6.72
CA HIS A 227 -8.92 16.98 6.77
C HIS A 227 -8.36 16.16 5.61
N ILE A 228 -7.19 16.60 5.13
CA ILE A 228 -6.27 15.79 4.34
C ILE A 228 -4.98 15.68 5.15
N LEU A 229 -4.79 14.54 5.81
CA LEU A 229 -3.62 14.29 6.65
C LEU A 229 -2.61 13.39 5.95
N LEU A 230 -1.32 13.60 6.18
CA LEU A 230 -0.23 12.87 5.56
C LEU A 230 0.71 12.27 6.61
N ALA A 231 1.16 11.05 6.38
CA ALA A 231 2.31 10.48 7.08
C ALA A 231 3.61 11.16 6.65
N GLY A 232 4.53 11.33 7.60
CA GLY A 232 5.83 11.99 7.42
C GLY A 232 6.59 11.59 6.14
N PRO A 233 6.82 10.28 5.87
CA PRO A 233 7.57 9.89 4.68
C PRO A 233 7.01 10.42 3.35
N LEU A 234 5.69 10.46 3.21
CA LEU A 234 5.05 11.00 2.02
C LEU A 234 5.12 12.54 2.01
N ALA A 235 4.78 13.18 3.13
CA ALA A 235 4.79 14.63 3.24
C ALA A 235 6.18 15.23 2.98
N GLU A 236 7.21 14.66 3.60
CA GLU A 236 8.61 15.09 3.46
C GLU A 236 9.09 14.86 2.02
N SER A 237 8.74 13.73 1.39
CA SER A 237 9.03 13.51 -0.03
C SER A 237 8.40 14.57 -0.94
N LEU A 238 7.14 14.94 -0.71
CA LEU A 238 6.47 15.98 -1.52
C LEU A 238 7.09 17.37 -1.27
N LEU A 239 7.38 17.72 -0.02
CA LEU A 239 8.05 18.98 0.33
C LEU A 239 9.42 19.14 -0.32
N THR A 240 10.13 18.03 -0.58
CA THR A 240 11.41 18.03 -1.31
C THR A 240 11.25 18.03 -2.83
N LEU A 241 10.09 17.61 -3.34
CA LEU A 241 9.86 17.40 -4.76
C LEU A 241 9.60 18.73 -5.50
N ASP A 242 8.80 19.62 -4.90
CA ASP A 242 8.38 20.88 -5.52
C ASP A 242 8.01 21.92 -4.45
N ASP A 243 8.44 23.17 -4.66
CA ASP A 243 8.17 24.29 -3.75
C ASP A 243 6.68 24.59 -3.60
N LYS A 244 5.83 24.22 -4.58
CA LYS A 244 4.37 24.39 -4.49
C LYS A 244 3.80 23.75 -3.21
N TYR A 245 4.40 22.65 -2.74
CA TYR A 245 3.92 21.92 -1.57
C TYR A 245 4.21 22.63 -0.24
N LYS A 246 5.24 23.47 -0.17
CA LYS A 246 5.60 24.22 1.05
C LYS A 246 4.52 25.20 1.46
N GLY A 247 3.72 25.69 0.51
CA GLY A 247 2.60 26.59 0.78
C GLY A 247 1.33 25.90 1.28
N MET A 248 1.25 24.57 1.22
CA MET A 248 0.01 23.83 1.53
C MET A 248 0.19 22.68 2.53
N ILE A 249 1.38 22.09 2.65
CA ILE A 249 1.66 20.99 3.59
C ILE A 249 2.29 21.55 4.87
N ASN A 250 1.57 21.42 5.98
CA ASN A 250 1.95 21.99 7.27
C ASN A 250 2.16 20.88 8.31
N LEU A 251 3.27 20.93 9.05
CA LEU A 251 3.54 19.98 10.13
C LEU A 251 2.52 20.15 11.26
N LEU A 252 1.86 19.07 11.67
CA LEU A 252 1.05 19.04 12.90
C LEU A 252 1.87 18.58 14.11
N GLY A 253 2.70 17.55 13.93
CA GLY A 253 3.56 17.00 14.98
C GLY A 253 3.58 15.48 15.00
N ASP A 254 4.17 14.92 16.04
CA ASP A 254 4.23 13.48 16.26
C ASP A 254 2.99 12.99 17.01
N TYR A 255 2.39 11.88 16.56
CA TYR A 255 1.19 11.30 17.14
C TYR A 255 1.37 9.81 17.41
N GLN A 256 1.03 9.38 18.63
CA GLN A 256 1.08 7.98 19.01
C GLN A 256 -0.20 7.25 18.56
N VAL A 257 -0.06 6.35 17.60
CA VAL A 257 -1.15 5.48 17.13
C VAL A 257 -1.16 4.14 17.88
N LYS A 258 -2.14 3.30 17.55
CA LYS A 258 -2.31 1.95 18.14
C LYS A 258 -0.98 1.16 18.17
N HIS A 259 -0.79 0.41 19.26
CA HIS A 259 0.41 -0.38 19.56
C HIS A 259 1.69 0.44 19.81
N GLY A 260 1.55 1.69 20.24
CA GLY A 260 2.65 2.53 20.70
C GLY A 260 3.54 3.10 19.60
N GLN A 261 3.16 2.91 18.33
CA GLN A 261 3.90 3.45 17.20
C GLN A 261 3.69 4.95 17.09
N ILE A 262 4.76 5.70 16.85
CA ILE A 262 4.70 7.16 16.64
C ILE A 262 4.72 7.44 15.13
N ILE A 263 3.79 8.28 14.66
CA ILE A 263 3.72 8.75 13.28
C ILE A 263 3.81 10.26 13.30
N LYS A 264 4.74 10.83 12.54
CA LYS A 264 4.79 12.25 12.24
C LYS A 264 3.68 12.59 11.25
N ILE A 265 2.80 13.52 11.59
CA ILE A 265 1.63 13.87 10.78
C ILE A 265 1.72 15.31 10.29
N TYR A 266 1.32 15.50 9.05
CA TYR A 266 1.18 16.78 8.39
C TYR A 266 -0.29 16.98 7.97
N SER A 267 -0.75 18.21 7.88
CA SER A 267 -2.04 18.59 7.30
C SER A 267 -1.82 19.33 5.99
N ALA A 268 -2.52 18.91 4.93
CA ALA A 268 -2.55 19.63 3.66
C ALA A 268 -3.83 20.46 3.56
N TYR A 269 -3.67 21.77 3.35
CA TYR A 269 -4.77 22.70 3.13
C TYR A 269 -4.30 23.95 2.37
N SER A 270 -5.23 24.61 1.69
CA SER A 270 -5.00 25.92 1.04
C SER A 270 -6.23 26.79 1.22
N GLY A 271 -6.16 27.77 2.13
CA GLY A 271 -7.22 28.76 2.37
C GLY A 271 -8.64 28.17 2.34
N ASN A 272 -9.47 28.66 1.40
CA ASN A 272 -10.84 28.21 1.17
C ASN A 272 -10.98 27.24 -0.03
N GLU A 273 -9.87 26.70 -0.54
CA GLU A 273 -9.83 25.82 -1.72
C GLU A 273 -10.00 24.35 -1.32
N PHE A 274 -9.16 23.86 -0.41
CA PHE A 274 -9.18 22.47 0.06
C PHE A 274 -8.57 22.32 1.46
N GLY A 275 -8.80 21.15 2.06
CA GLY A 275 -8.29 20.77 3.38
C GLY A 275 -8.97 21.51 4.53
N ASN A 276 -8.58 21.12 5.74
CA ASN A 276 -9.00 21.73 7.00
C ASN A 276 -7.74 22.13 7.78
N SER A 277 -7.65 23.42 8.11
CA SER A 277 -6.51 24.01 8.81
C SER A 277 -6.60 23.90 10.34
N VAL A 278 -7.76 23.48 10.86
CA VAL A 278 -7.98 23.30 12.29
C VAL A 278 -7.17 22.11 12.79
N ILE A 279 -6.57 22.21 13.97
CA ILE A 279 -5.88 21.05 14.58
C ILE A 279 -6.94 19.98 14.92
N PRO A 280 -6.77 18.71 14.46
CA PRO A 280 -7.74 17.66 14.72
C PRO A 280 -8.01 17.48 16.23
N ALA A 281 -9.25 17.15 16.60
CA ALA A 281 -9.65 17.00 18.00
C ALA A 281 -8.80 15.96 18.74
N ARG A 282 -8.42 14.88 18.06
CA ARG A 282 -7.56 13.81 18.60
C ARG A 282 -6.13 14.26 18.90
N PHE A 283 -5.64 15.33 18.28
CA PHE A 283 -4.32 15.89 18.57
C PHE A 283 -4.27 16.73 19.85
N LYS A 284 -5.43 17.13 20.38
CA LYS A 284 -5.53 18.00 21.57
C LYS A 284 -5.62 17.20 22.87
N SER A 285 -5.83 15.89 22.78
CA SER A 285 -5.98 14.95 23.90
C SER A 285 -4.68 14.23 24.19
#